data_AF-A0A2N7CGS2-F1
#
_entry.id   AF-A0A2N7CGS2-F1
#
_cell.length_a   1.000
_cell.length_b   1.000
_cell.length_c   1.000
_cell.angle_alpha   90.00
_cell.angle_beta   90.00
_cell.angle_gamma   90.00
#
_symmetry.space_group_name_H-M   'P 1'
#
loop_
_entity.id
_entity.type
_entity.pdbx_description
1 polymer ?
#
loop_
_entity_poly.entity_id
_entity_poly.type
_entity_poly.pdbx_seq_one_letter_code
_entity_poly.pdbx_strand_id
1 'polypeptide(L)'
;MPISKQCHNLWREIFIEPRKQKARRYEDIDPKIAPLVLQLNAVPSMKTLASCQGHAFGRPEPPYVYFEAEQGAVERLIQAIRKARQQGKLHHPWEIIGQYNHEIQLLWSLSSTYYDQYYLKSNIIDLAWHRDRIDDDIQTLTHITRQLQEIL
;
A
#
# COMPACT_ATOMS: atom_id res chain seq x y z
N MET A 1 7.07 11.59 17.05
CA MET A 1 7.31 10.20 17.49
C MET A 1 8.65 10.11 18.21
N PRO A 2 8.80 9.24 19.22
CA PRO A 2 10.07 9.06 19.92
C PRO A 2 11.08 8.30 19.05
N ILE A 3 12.35 8.70 19.10
CA ILE A 3 13.46 8.10 18.34
C ILE A 3 13.61 6.60 18.63
N SER A 4 13.31 6.17 19.86
CA SER A 4 13.33 4.76 20.25
C SER A 4 12.43 3.87 19.38
N LYS A 5 11.26 4.37 18.97
CA LYS A 5 10.34 3.66 18.08
C LYS A 5 10.90 3.56 16.65
N GLN A 6 11.55 4.62 16.16
CA GLN A 6 12.19 4.62 14.84
C GLN A 6 13.35 3.63 14.77
N CYS A 7 14.20 3.60 15.81
CA CYS A 7 15.27 2.62 15.91
C CYS A 7 14.72 1.18 15.98
N HIS A 8 13.63 0.96 16.71
CA HIS A 8 12.96 -0.34 16.76
C HIS A 8 12.44 -0.78 15.38
N ASN A 9 11.79 0.11 14.64
CA ASN A 9 11.31 -0.17 13.29
C ASN A 9 12.46 -0.51 12.34
N LEU A 10 13.52 0.29 12.35
CA LEU A 10 14.71 0.05 11.54
C LEU A 10 15.32 -1.32 11.85
N TRP A 11 15.48 -1.64 13.14
CA TRP A 11 16.02 -2.94 13.55
C TRP A 11 15.13 -4.11 13.08
N ARG A 12 13.81 -3.98 13.20
CA ARG A 12 12.87 -4.99 12.71
C ARG A 12 12.95 -5.18 11.20
N GLU A 13 12.97 -4.09 10.44
CA GLU A 13 13.04 -4.13 8.98
C GLU A 13 14.37 -4.70 8.49
N ILE A 14 15.48 -4.50 9.20
CA ILE A 14 16.78 -5.09 8.83
C ILE A 14 16.84 -6.59 9.18
N PHE A 15 16.40 -6.99 10.39
CA PHE A 15 16.74 -8.30 10.93
C PHE A 15 15.57 -9.30 11.01
N ILE A 16 14.32 -8.82 11.09
CA ILE A 16 13.15 -9.66 11.31
C ILE A 16 12.31 -9.82 10.04
N GLU A 17 11.88 -8.71 9.43
CA GLU A 17 10.96 -8.74 8.29
C GLU A 17 11.53 -9.53 7.08
N PRO A 18 12.84 -9.45 6.73
CA PRO A 18 13.39 -10.24 5.63
C PRO A 18 13.30 -11.76 5.87
N ARG A 19 13.48 -12.19 7.14
CA ARG A 19 13.36 -13.61 7.51
C ARG A 19 11.91 -14.07 7.39
N LYS A 20 10.97 -13.24 7.83
CA LYS A 20 9.53 -13.52 7.69
C LYS A 20 9.12 -13.57 6.22
N GLN A 21 9.58 -12.62 5.41
CA GLN A 21 9.30 -12.56 3.98
C GLN A 21 9.82 -13.80 3.25
N LYS A 22 11.02 -14.28 3.59
CA LYS A 22 11.58 -15.51 3.02
C LYS A 22 10.82 -16.78 3.43
N ALA A 23 10.23 -16.79 4.62
CA ALA A 23 9.47 -17.94 5.13
C ALA A 23 8.04 -18.02 4.60
N ARG A 24 7.48 -16.92 4.08
CA ARG A 24 6.13 -16.89 3.50
C ARG A 24 6.12 -17.41 2.07
N ARG A 25 4.97 -17.95 1.67
CA ARG A 25 4.70 -18.27 0.27
C ARG A 25 4.39 -16.97 -0.46
N TYR A 26 4.65 -16.95 -1.77
CA TYR A 26 4.38 -15.78 -2.60
C TYR A 26 2.88 -15.40 -2.62
N GLU A 27 2.00 -16.38 -2.46
CA GLU A 27 0.55 -16.21 -2.42
C GLU A 27 0.01 -15.68 -1.07
N ASP A 28 0.83 -15.64 -0.03
CA ASP A 28 0.42 -15.14 1.28
C ASP A 28 0.35 -13.60 1.28
N ILE A 29 -0.81 -13.05 1.63
CA ILE A 29 -0.96 -11.59 1.77
C ILE A 29 -0.14 -11.09 2.96
N ASP A 30 0.63 -10.03 2.74
CA ASP A 30 1.38 -9.36 3.79
C ASP A 30 0.46 -8.83 4.91
N PRO A 31 0.75 -9.12 6.19
CA PRO A 31 -0.20 -8.91 7.28
C PRO A 31 -0.54 -7.45 7.52
N LYS A 32 0.37 -6.51 7.22
CA LYS A 32 0.12 -5.08 7.45
C LYS A 32 -0.80 -4.47 6.38
N ILE A 33 -0.77 -4.99 5.15
CA ILE A 33 -1.64 -4.52 4.06
C ILE A 33 -2.90 -5.38 3.91
N ALA A 34 -2.94 -6.57 4.53
CA ALA A 34 -4.08 -7.47 4.48
C ALA A 34 -5.44 -6.81 4.77
N PRO A 35 -5.59 -5.92 5.78
CA PRO A 35 -6.86 -5.23 5.99
C PRO A 35 -7.32 -4.43 4.77
N LEU A 36 -6.42 -3.68 4.13
CA LEU A 36 -6.73 -2.92 2.92
C LEU A 36 -7.14 -3.83 1.76
N VAL A 37 -6.40 -4.93 1.56
CA VAL A 37 -6.69 -5.92 0.52
C VAL A 37 -8.07 -6.54 0.71
N LEU A 38 -8.41 -6.91 1.96
CA LEU A 38 -9.72 -7.47 2.30
C LEU A 38 -10.85 -6.46 2.06
N GLN A 39 -10.64 -5.17 2.40
CA GLN A 39 -11.64 -4.14 2.13
C GLN A 39 -11.82 -3.88 0.62
N LEU A 40 -10.74 -3.92 -0.16
CA LEU A 40 -10.85 -3.78 -1.62
C LEU A 40 -11.63 -4.95 -2.23
N ASN A 41 -11.32 -6.19 -1.84
CA ASN A 41 -12.04 -7.38 -2.33
C ASN A 41 -13.50 -7.48 -1.87
N ALA A 42 -13.88 -6.75 -0.82
CA ALA A 42 -15.27 -6.68 -0.38
C ALA A 42 -16.13 -5.70 -1.20
N VAL A 43 -15.51 -4.85 -2.03
CA VAL A 43 -16.24 -4.05 -3.02
C VAL A 43 -16.58 -4.94 -4.22
N PRO A 44 -17.86 -5.14 -4.59
CA PRO A 44 -18.25 -6.11 -5.61
C PRO A 44 -17.57 -5.94 -6.97
N SER A 45 -17.25 -4.70 -7.33
CA SER A 45 -16.63 -4.34 -8.61
C SER A 45 -15.10 -4.28 -8.54
N MET A 46 -14.46 -4.85 -7.52
CA MET A 46 -13.01 -4.82 -7.34
C MET A 46 -12.44 -6.20 -6.98
N LYS A 47 -11.26 -6.52 -7.53
CA LYS A 47 -10.53 -7.76 -7.23
C LYS A 47 -9.04 -7.51 -7.21
N THR A 48 -8.42 -7.70 -6.05
CA THR A 48 -6.96 -7.63 -5.91
C THR A 48 -6.28 -8.83 -6.55
N LEU A 49 -5.18 -8.55 -7.26
CA LEU A 49 -4.37 -9.51 -7.99
C LEU A 49 -3.00 -9.69 -7.34
N ALA A 50 -2.43 -8.61 -6.81
CA ALA A 50 -1.18 -8.62 -6.08
C ALA A 50 -1.15 -7.47 -5.07
N SER A 51 -0.33 -7.59 -4.03
CA SER A 51 -0.11 -6.52 -3.06
C SER A 51 1.23 -6.68 -2.36
N CYS A 52 1.75 -5.58 -1.85
CA CYS A 52 2.94 -5.57 -0.99
C CYS A 52 2.77 -4.52 0.10
N GLN A 53 3.10 -4.86 1.34
CA GLN A 53 3.06 -3.89 2.45
C GLN A 53 4.23 -2.89 2.45
N GLY A 54 5.13 -3.00 1.48
CA GLY A 54 6.44 -2.33 1.48
C GLY A 54 7.43 -3.04 2.39
N HIS A 55 8.60 -3.40 1.87
CA HIS A 55 9.67 -4.06 2.63
C HIS A 55 10.96 -3.32 2.39
N ALA A 56 11.69 -2.86 3.41
CA ALA A 56 12.95 -2.15 3.17
C ALA A 56 14.10 -3.11 2.78
N PHE A 57 14.17 -4.27 3.43
CA PHE A 57 15.24 -5.25 3.22
C PHE A 57 14.65 -6.62 2.83
N GLY A 58 15.51 -7.54 2.35
CA GLY A 58 15.07 -8.84 1.84
C GLY A 58 14.84 -8.78 0.34
N ARG A 59 13.59 -8.87 -0.10
CA ARG A 59 13.12 -8.45 -1.44
C ARG A 59 12.57 -7.04 -1.30
N PRO A 60 13.37 -6.02 -1.61
CA PRO A 60 12.96 -4.63 -1.43
C PRO A 60 11.87 -4.31 -2.45
N GLU A 61 10.71 -3.88 -1.97
CA GLU A 61 9.55 -3.49 -2.78
C GLU A 61 8.84 -2.31 -2.09
N PRO A 62 8.39 -1.27 -2.83
CA PRO A 62 7.52 -0.24 -2.27
C PRO A 62 6.12 -0.79 -1.95
N PRO A 63 5.32 -0.10 -1.12
CA PRO A 63 3.96 -0.55 -0.83
C PRO A 63 3.02 -0.30 -2.01
N TYR A 64 2.25 -1.30 -2.39
CA TYR A 64 1.27 -1.20 -3.47
C TYR A 64 0.12 -2.20 -3.33
N VAL A 65 -0.98 -1.93 -4.04
CA VAL A 65 -2.04 -2.90 -4.34
C VAL A 65 -2.36 -2.85 -5.82
N TYR A 66 -2.32 -3.99 -6.49
CA TYR A 66 -2.65 -4.17 -7.89
C TYR A 66 -3.98 -4.90 -8.03
N PHE A 67 -4.92 -4.36 -8.79
CA PHE A 67 -6.30 -4.83 -8.79
C PHE A 67 -7.06 -4.56 -10.09
N GLU A 68 -8.04 -5.42 -10.36
CA GLU A 68 -9.11 -5.20 -11.32
C GLU A 68 -10.20 -4.33 -10.67
N ALA A 69 -10.76 -3.38 -11.43
CA ALA A 69 -11.93 -2.65 -11.01
C ALA A 69 -12.64 -1.96 -12.18
N GLU A 70 -13.94 -1.72 -12.01
CA GLU A 70 -14.68 -0.80 -12.88
C GLU A 70 -14.22 0.65 -12.69
N GLN A 71 -14.14 1.40 -13.79
CA GLN A 71 -13.67 2.78 -13.80
C GLN A 71 -14.42 3.67 -12.79
N GLY A 72 -15.75 3.52 -12.67
CA GLY A 72 -16.55 4.33 -11.76
C GLY A 72 -16.20 4.11 -10.28
N ALA A 73 -15.82 2.90 -9.88
CA ALA A 73 -15.39 2.60 -8.52
C ALA A 73 -14.00 3.21 -8.24
N VAL A 74 -13.12 3.16 -9.24
CA VAL A 74 -11.77 3.76 -9.18
C VAL A 74 -11.84 5.29 -9.08
N GLU A 75 -12.71 5.94 -9.86
CA GLU A 75 -12.90 7.39 -9.79
C GLU A 75 -13.32 7.86 -8.39
N ARG A 76 -14.26 7.14 -7.77
CA ARG A 76 -14.70 7.41 -6.39
C ARG A 76 -13.56 7.21 -5.38
N LEU A 77 -12.79 6.15 -5.54
CA LEU A 77 -11.63 5.88 -4.68
C LEU A 77 -10.56 6.97 -4.83
N ILE A 78 -10.23 7.38 -6.06
CA ILE A 78 -9.32 8.50 -6.33
C ILE A 78 -9.80 9.79 -5.66
N GLN A 79 -11.09 10.12 -5.79
CA GLN A 79 -11.66 11.30 -5.16
C GLN A 79 -11.53 11.24 -3.63
N ALA A 80 -11.83 10.10 -3.01
CA ALA A 80 -11.73 9.92 -1.57
C ALA A 80 -10.28 10.02 -1.06
N ILE A 81 -9.31 9.39 -1.75
CA ILE A 81 -7.89 9.47 -1.44
C ILE A 81 -7.38 10.92 -1.55
N ARG A 82 -7.71 11.61 -2.64
CA ARG A 82 -7.32 13.02 -2.85
C ARG A 82 -7.90 13.93 -1.76
N LYS A 83 -9.16 13.72 -1.37
CA LYS A 83 -9.79 14.45 -0.27
C LYS A 83 -9.08 14.18 1.06
N ALA A 84 -8.74 12.94 1.37
CA ALA A 84 -8.00 12.59 2.59
C ALA A 84 -6.61 13.24 2.63
N ARG A 85 -5.90 13.26 1.49
CA ARG A 85 -4.63 13.98 1.33
C ARG A 85 -4.76 15.48 1.57
N GLN A 86 -5.77 16.13 0.97
CA GLN A 86 -6.03 17.56 1.17
C GLN A 86 -6.34 17.90 2.64
N GLN A 87 -6.93 16.95 3.38
CA GLN A 87 -7.20 17.05 4.81
C GLN A 87 -5.98 16.73 5.70
N GLY A 88 -4.82 16.43 5.12
CA GLY A 88 -3.60 16.07 5.86
C GLY A 88 -3.67 14.72 6.58
N LYS A 89 -4.57 13.82 6.16
CA LYS A 89 -4.74 12.48 6.75
C LYS A 89 -3.74 11.44 6.24
N LEU A 90 -3.06 11.75 5.14
CA LEU A 90 -2.03 10.89 4.55
C LEU A 90 -0.67 11.58 4.68
N HIS A 91 0.33 10.82 5.11
CA HIS A 91 1.71 11.26 5.22
C HIS A 91 2.38 11.39 3.86
N HIS A 92 2.03 10.52 2.92
CA HIS A 92 2.59 10.50 1.57
C HIS A 92 1.50 10.59 0.49
N PRO A 93 1.85 11.07 -0.72
CA PRO A 93 0.91 11.06 -1.85
C PRO A 93 0.65 9.64 -2.33
N TRP A 94 -0.57 9.16 -2.13
CA TRP A 94 -1.08 7.92 -2.73
C TRP A 94 -1.89 8.22 -3.98
N GLU A 95 -1.64 7.45 -5.03
CA GLU A 95 -2.25 7.61 -6.35
C GLU A 95 -2.70 6.27 -6.92
N ILE A 96 -3.68 6.33 -7.83
CA ILE A 96 -4.12 5.16 -8.60
C ILE A 96 -3.78 5.42 -10.06
N ILE A 97 -3.03 4.48 -10.65
CA ILE A 97 -2.60 4.54 -12.05
C ILE A 97 -3.20 3.34 -12.79
N GLY A 98 -3.79 3.60 -13.95
CA GLY A 98 -4.30 2.58 -14.86
C GLY A 98 -3.24 2.14 -15.87
N GLN A 99 -3.11 0.84 -16.10
CA GLN A 99 -2.23 0.27 -17.11
C GLN A 99 -2.85 -0.97 -17.76
N TYR A 100 -2.60 -1.17 -19.05
CA TYR A 100 -2.96 -2.42 -19.71
C TYR A 100 -1.93 -3.50 -19.39
N ASN A 101 -2.39 -4.69 -19.02
CA ASN A 101 -1.52 -5.86 -18.90
C ASN A 101 -1.18 -6.46 -20.27
N HIS A 102 -0.45 -7.58 -20.26
CA HIS A 102 -0.07 -8.30 -21.48
C HIS A 102 -1.25 -8.91 -22.24
N GLU A 103 -2.41 -9.06 -21.59
CA GLU A 103 -3.68 -9.52 -22.18
C GLU A 103 -4.58 -8.36 -22.64
N ILE A 104 -4.08 -7.11 -22.61
CA ILE A 104 -4.83 -5.90 -22.97
C ILE A 104 -6.06 -5.68 -22.06
N GLN A 105 -5.95 -6.09 -20.80
CA GLN A 105 -6.93 -5.79 -19.76
C GLN A 105 -6.46 -4.56 -18.97
N LEU A 106 -7.35 -3.59 -18.78
CA LEU A 106 -7.08 -2.42 -17.96
C LEU A 106 -7.07 -2.82 -16.47
N LEU A 107 -5.92 -2.64 -15.83
CA LEU A 107 -5.70 -2.90 -14.41
C LEU A 107 -5.25 -1.63 -13.70
N TRP A 108 -5.43 -1.60 -12.39
CA TRP A 108 -5.18 -0.43 -11.55
C TRP A 108 -4.11 -0.74 -10.51
N SER A 109 -3.22 0.21 -10.27
CA SER A 109 -2.21 0.14 -9.22
C SER A 109 -2.43 1.30 -8.24
N LEU A 110 -2.71 0.98 -6.99
CA LEU A 110 -2.68 1.92 -5.87
C LEU A 110 -1.30 1.86 -5.22
N SER A 111 -0.53 2.93 -5.34
CA SER A 111 0.81 3.05 -4.76
C SER A 111 1.08 4.47 -4.27
N SER A 112 2.21 4.65 -3.58
CA SER A 112 2.65 5.96 -3.14
C SER A 112 3.78 6.44 -4.06
N THR A 113 3.53 7.54 -4.78
CA THR A 113 4.49 8.08 -5.75
C THR A 113 5.81 8.51 -5.08
N TYR A 114 5.75 8.87 -3.80
CA TYR A 114 6.92 9.14 -2.99
C TYR A 114 7.81 7.90 -2.80
N TYR A 115 7.22 6.73 -2.60
CA TYR A 115 8.02 5.52 -2.48
C TYR A 115 8.47 5.07 -3.86
N ASP A 116 7.58 4.99 -4.86
CA ASP A 116 7.89 4.49 -6.21
C ASP A 116 9.10 5.17 -6.85
N GLN A 117 9.20 6.51 -6.74
CA GLN A 117 10.25 7.29 -7.41
C GLN A 117 11.63 7.19 -6.75
N TYR A 118 11.68 6.94 -5.45
CA TYR A 118 12.88 7.12 -4.63
C TYR A 118 13.32 5.85 -3.90
N TYR A 119 12.53 4.79 -4.02
CA TYR A 119 12.70 3.52 -3.32
C TYR A 119 14.14 2.98 -3.37
N LEU A 120 14.70 2.83 -4.57
CA LEU A 120 16.02 2.22 -4.77
C LEU A 120 17.21 3.16 -4.56
N LYS A 121 16.99 4.49 -4.49
CA LYS A 121 18.10 5.47 -4.48
C LYS A 121 18.55 5.87 -3.08
N SER A 122 17.66 5.88 -2.09
CA SER A 122 17.96 6.18 -0.67
C SER A 122 16.78 5.89 0.28
N ASN A 123 15.57 5.67 -0.24
CA ASN A 123 14.36 5.62 0.59
C ASN A 123 14.05 4.25 1.20
N ILE A 124 14.88 3.22 0.99
CA ILE A 124 14.77 1.95 1.72
C ILE A 124 14.99 2.17 3.23
N ILE A 125 16.00 2.96 3.60
CA ILE A 125 16.26 3.28 5.01
C ILE A 125 15.18 4.22 5.55
N ASP A 126 14.75 5.19 4.73
CA ASP A 126 13.65 6.10 5.09
C ASP A 126 12.34 5.33 5.33
N LEU A 127 12.02 4.36 4.47
CA LEU A 127 10.88 3.46 4.63
C LEU A 127 10.96 2.68 5.94
N ALA A 128 12.14 2.13 6.27
CA ALA A 128 12.34 1.41 7.51
C ALA A 128 12.23 2.31 8.75
N TRP A 129 12.81 3.51 8.67
CA TRP A 129 12.84 4.49 9.75
C TRP A 129 11.46 5.10 10.02
N HIS A 130 10.71 5.37 8.95
CA HIS A 130 9.36 5.94 8.98
C HIS A 130 8.27 4.91 8.73
N ARG A 131 8.53 3.63 9.05
CA ARG A 131 7.59 2.53 8.83
C ARG A 131 6.17 2.80 9.33
N ASP A 132 6.05 3.45 10.48
CA ASP A 132 4.76 3.80 11.06
C ASP A 132 3.93 4.71 10.15
N ARG A 133 4.55 5.64 9.40
CA ARG A 133 3.81 6.52 8.48
C ARG A 133 3.12 5.73 7.36
N ILE A 134 3.78 4.68 6.87
CA ILE A 134 3.21 3.79 5.85
C ILE A 134 2.07 2.98 6.45
N ASP A 135 2.29 2.43 7.64
CA ASP A 135 1.27 1.63 8.32
C ASP A 135 0.03 2.49 8.65
N ASP A 136 0.21 3.76 9.07
CA ASP A 136 -0.84 4.75 9.30
C ASP A 136 -1.57 5.14 8.00
N ASP A 137 -0.83 5.33 6.90
CA ASP A 137 -1.41 5.58 5.57
C ASP A 137 -2.24 4.38 5.09
N ILE A 138 -1.74 3.15 5.24
CA ILE A 138 -2.46 1.91 4.89
C ILE A 138 -3.75 1.79 5.73
N GLN A 139 -3.72 2.12 7.01
CA GLN A 139 -4.92 2.17 7.85
C GLN A 139 -5.92 3.21 7.36
N THR A 140 -5.44 4.39 6.98
CA THR A 140 -6.28 5.46 6.42
C THR A 140 -6.93 5.03 5.10
N LEU A 141 -6.17 4.39 4.21
CA LEU A 141 -6.68 3.81 2.97
C LEU A 141 -7.70 2.71 3.25
N THR A 142 -7.44 1.84 4.24
CA THR A 142 -8.39 0.79 4.67
C THR A 142 -9.72 1.41 5.10
N HIS A 143 -9.67 2.50 5.87
CA HIS A 143 -10.86 3.22 6.31
C HIS A 143 -11.62 3.84 5.12
N ILE A 144 -10.91 4.47 4.18
CA ILE A 144 -11.48 5.05 2.96
C ILE A 144 -12.20 3.98 2.15
N THR A 145 -11.55 2.83 1.91
CA THR A 145 -12.14 1.73 1.13
C THR A 145 -13.39 1.17 1.80
N ARG A 146 -13.38 1.01 3.12
CA ARG A 146 -14.56 0.58 3.87
C ARG A 146 -15.74 1.54 3.72
N GLN A 147 -15.49 2.86 3.74
CA GLN A 147 -16.55 3.85 3.53
C GLN A 147 -17.13 3.80 2.10
N LEU A 148 -16.34 3.39 1.11
CA LEU A 148 -16.85 3.22 -0.26
C LEU A 148 -17.80 2.03 -0.39
N GLN A 149 -17.61 0.96 0.40
CA GLN A 149 -18.54 -0.17 0.44
C GLN A 149 -19.93 0.25 0.92
N GLU A 150 -20.03 1.26 1.77
CA GLU A 150 -21.33 1.75 2.29
C GLU A 150 -22.10 2.56 1.25
N ILE A 151 -21.48 2.90 0.12
CA ILE A 151 -22.01 3.81 -0.91
C ILE A 151 -22.16 3.11 -2.29
N LEU A 152 -21.61 1.90 -2.45
CA LEU A 152 -21.68 1.07 -3.65
C LEU A 152 -22.61 -0.13 -3.43
#